data_AF-A0A0E0HNK6-F1
#
_entry.id   AF-A0A0E0HNK6-F1
#
_cell.length_a   1.000
_cell.length_b   1.000
_cell.length_c   1.000
_cell.angle_alpha   90.00
_cell.angle_beta   90.00
_cell.angle_gamma   90.00
#
_symmetry.space_group_name_H-M   'P 1'
#
loop_
_entity.id
_entity.type
_entity.pdbx_description
1 polymer ?
#
loop_
_entity_poly.entity_id
_entity_poly.type
_entity_poly.pdbx_seq_one_letter_code
_entity_poly.pdbx_strand_id
1 'polypeptide(L)' 'MRAQRPSSAAAGNPVLALLFLWVLGWRHVTAEIDIGNMTALQKHVSFFDRNKDGIITPSETIEGD' A
#
# COMPACT_ATOMS: atom_id res chain seq x y z
N MET A 1 10.13 -36.53 -38.01
CA MET A 1 9.61 -35.96 -36.75
C MET A 1 10.37 -34.67 -36.45
N ARG A 2 9.69 -33.52 -36.40
CA ARG A 2 10.32 -32.20 -36.17
C ARG A 2 10.43 -31.98 -34.66
N ALA A 3 11.65 -31.89 -34.13
CA ALA A 3 11.87 -31.52 -32.74
C ALA A 3 11.40 -30.07 -32.54
N GLN A 4 10.34 -29.88 -31.74
CA GLN A 4 9.94 -28.58 -31.23
C GLN A 4 11.07 -28.08 -30.32
N ARG A 5 11.74 -27.00 -30.74
CA ARG A 5 12.67 -26.28 -29.87
C ARG A 5 11.88 -25.77 -28.66
N PRO A 6 12.39 -25.91 -27.42
CA PRO A 6 11.82 -25.17 -26.31
C PRO A 6 11.99 -23.69 -26.63
N SER A 7 10.87 -22.97 -26.75
CA SER A 7 10.89 -21.51 -26.82
C SER A 7 11.48 -21.01 -25.51
N SER A 8 12.79 -20.72 -25.52
CA SER A 8 13.46 -20.09 -24.40
C SER A 8 12.83 -18.73 -24.16
N ALA A 9 12.18 -18.67 -22.99
CA ALA A 9 11.96 -17.52 -22.12
C ALA A 9 12.02 -16.13 -22.75
N ALA A 10 10.92 -15.38 -22.62
CA ALA A 10 11.00 -13.94 -22.57
C ALA A 10 11.92 -13.57 -21.39
N ALA A 11 13.22 -13.41 -21.67
CA ALA A 11 14.21 -12.91 -20.73
C ALA A 11 13.97 -11.41 -20.54
N GLY A 12 12.86 -11.08 -19.87
CA GLY A 12 12.63 -9.75 -19.37
C GLY A 12 13.77 -9.39 -18.42
N ASN A 13 14.31 -8.18 -18.57
CA ASN A 13 15.40 -7.69 -17.72
C ASN A 13 14.98 -7.83 -16.25
N PRO A 14 15.69 -8.63 -15.44
CA PRO A 14 15.30 -8.91 -14.05
C PRO A 14 15.30 -7.64 -13.19
N VAL A 15 16.09 -6.62 -13.56
CA VAL A 15 16.10 -5.33 -12.88
C VAL A 15 14.80 -4.57 -13.10
N LEU A 16 14.24 -4.62 -14.31
CA LEU A 16 12.92 -4.04 -14.59
C LEU A 16 11.83 -4.80 -13.83
N ALA A 17 11.90 -6.13 -13.75
CA ALA A 17 10.94 -6.93 -12.98
C ALA A 17 11.00 -6.59 -11.47
N LEU A 18 12.20 -6.42 -10.91
CA LEU A 18 12.40 -6.01 -9.52
C LEU A 18 11.92 -4.57 -9.28
N LEU A 19 12.17 -3.65 -10.22
CA LEU A 19 11.68 -2.28 -10.15
C LEU A 19 10.15 -2.23 -10.20
N PHE A 20 9.53 -2.99 -11.09
CA PHE A 20 8.07 -3.10 -11.17
C PHE A 20 7.48 -3.72 -9.89
N LEU A 21 8.11 -4.75 -9.35
CA LEU A 21 7.69 -5.36 -8.08
C LEU A 21 7.82 -4.38 -6.91
N TRP A 22 8.89 -3.58 -6.87
CA TRP A 22 9.09 -2.54 -5.86
C TRP A 22 8.05 -1.43 -5.99
N VAL A 23 7.84 -0.90 -7.21
CA VAL A 23 6.85 0.14 -7.51
C VAL A 23 5.41 -0.32 -7.18
N LEU A 24 5.06 -1.57 -7.49
CA LEU A 24 3.74 -2.14 -7.17
C LEU A 24 3.62 -2.58 -5.71
N GLY A 25 4.73 -2.89 -5.05
CA GLY A 25 4.81 -3.30 -3.65
C GLY A 25 4.53 -2.16 -2.67
N TRP A 26 4.74 -0.90 -3.08
CA TRP A 26 4.25 0.27 -2.36
C TRP A 26 2.79 0.58 -2.71
N ARG A 27 1.91 -0.42 -2.67
CA ARG A 27 0.50 -0.10 -2.47
C ARG A 27 0.40 0.45 -1.04
N HIS A 28 -0.15 1.65 -0.93
CA HIS A 28 -0.42 2.33 0.33
C HIS A 28 -1.12 1.35 1.26
N VAL A 29 -0.55 1.12 2.46
CA VAL A 29 -1.29 0.45 3.53
C VAL A 29 -2.34 1.45 3.95
N THR A 30 -3.50 1.40 3.28
CA THR A 30 -4.69 2.05 3.78
C THR A 30 -5.02 1.28 5.06
N ALA A 31 -4.86 1.93 6.20
CA ALA A 31 -5.34 1.38 7.45
C ALA A 31 -6.86 1.31 7.33
N GLU A 32 -7.41 0.16 6.94
CA GLU A 32 -8.83 -0.12 7.07
C GLU A 32 -9.10 -0.30 8.55
N ILE A 33 -9.40 0.83 9.20
CA ILE A 33 -9.71 0.86 10.62
C ILE A 33 -11.14 0.31 10.77
N ASP A 34 -11.26 -0.95 11.16
CA ASP A 34 -12.54 -1.49 11.63
C ASP A 34 -12.92 -0.79 12.94
N ILE A 35 -13.82 0.20 12.83
CA ILE A 35 -14.27 1.05 13.95
C ILE A 35 -14.83 0.22 15.12
N GLY A 36 -15.34 -0.99 14.85
CA GLY A 36 -15.88 -1.89 15.86
C GLY A 36 -14.83 -2.54 16.78
N ASN A 37 -13.59 -2.71 16.30
CA ASN A 37 -12.53 -3.46 17.00
C ASN A 37 -11.32 -2.59 17.41
N MET A 38 -11.49 -1.27 17.41
CA MET A 38 -10.40 -0.36 17.77
C MET A 38 -10.11 -0.35 19.26
N THR A 39 -8.82 -0.41 19.61
CA THR A 39 -8.34 -0.07 20.95
C THR A 39 -8.62 1.40 21.28
N ALA A 40 -8.66 1.73 22.57
CA ALA A 40 -8.85 3.11 23.01
C ALA A 40 -7.79 4.08 22.44
N LEU A 41 -6.54 3.62 22.31
CA LEU A 41 -5.45 4.41 21.71
C LEU A 41 -5.70 4.66 20.21
N GLN A 42 -6.13 3.64 19.47
CA GLN A 42 -6.48 3.80 18.07
C GLN A 42 -7.65 4.78 17.90
N LYS A 43 -8.66 4.73 18.79
CA LYS A 43 -9.79 5.67 18.74
C LYS A 43 -9.32 7.11 18.95
N HIS A 44 -8.43 7.32 19.92
CA HIS A 44 -7.86 8.63 20.19
C HIS A 44 -7.09 9.19 18.98
N VAL A 45 -6.22 8.38 18.36
CA VAL A 45 -5.45 8.80 17.18
C VAL A 45 -6.37 9.05 15.98
N SER A 46 -7.38 8.21 15.77
CA SER A 46 -8.33 8.35 14.65
C SER A 46 -9.24 9.58 14.72
N PHE A 47 -9.25 10.29 15.85
CA PHE A 47 -9.98 11.55 15.99
C PHE A 47 -9.36 12.64 15.09
N PHE A 48 -8.04 12.66 14.98
CA PHE A 48 -7.30 13.66 14.22
C PHE A 48 -7.23 13.34 12.72
N ASP A 49 -7.33 12.06 12.36
CA ASP A 49 -7.43 11.62 10.97
C ASP A 49 -8.89 11.79 10.49
N ARG A 50 -9.19 12.98 9.94
CA ARG A 50 -10.54 13.37 9.51
C ARG A 50 -10.90 12.72 8.19
N ASN A 51 -9.95 12.64 7.27
CA ASN A 51 -10.17 12.09 5.93
C ASN A 51 -10.07 10.54 5.88
N LYS A 52 -9.60 9.91 6.96
CA LYS A 52 -9.47 8.45 7.14
C LYS A 52 -8.45 7.80 6.20
N ASP A 53 -7.43 8.54 5.81
CA ASP A 53 -6.34 8.01 4.97
C ASP A 53 -5.20 7.35 5.78
N GLY A 54 -5.25 7.47 7.12
CA GLY A 54 -4.26 6.92 8.05
C GLY A 54 -3.08 7.84 8.33
N ILE A 55 -3.05 9.05 7.77
CA ILE A 55 -1.99 10.06 7.95
C ILE A 55 -2.59 11.29 8.61
N ILE A 56 -2.11 11.64 9.80
CA ILE A 56 -2.53 12.87 10.47
C ILE A 56 -1.65 14.01 9.98
N THR A 57 -2.23 14.95 9.25
CA THR A 57 -1.54 16.17 8.84
C THR A 57 -1.63 17.26 9.91
N PRO A 58 -0.66 18.21 9.96
CA PRO A 58 -0.76 19.36 10.85
C PRO A 58 -2.05 20.17 10.65
N SER A 59 -2.50 20.32 9.41
CA SER A 59 -3.78 20.96 9.08
C SER A 59 -4.95 20.27 9.78
N GLU A 60 -5.02 18.94 9.73
CA GLU A 60 -6.10 18.19 10.39
C GLU A 60 -6.00 18.22 11.92
N THR A 61 -4.79 18.43 12.45
CA THR A 61 -4.56 18.54 13.90
C THR A 61 -4.99 19.91 14.44
N ILE A 62 -4.77 20.98 13.68
CA ILE A 62 -4.99 22.37 14.13
C ILE A 62 -6.42 22.82 13.84
N GLU A 63 -7.03 22.29 12.78
CA GLU A 63 -8.42 22.55 12.39
C GLU A 63 -9.42 21.74 13.23
N GLY A 64 -9.02 21.32 14.43
CA GLY A 64 -9.91 20.73 15.42
C GLY A 64 -11.11 21.64 15.62
N ASP A 65 -12.30 21.06 15.48
CA ASP A 65 -13.61 21.73 15.55
C ASP A 65 -13.76 22.63 16.79
#